data_AF-A0A9P8BDX3-F1
#
_entry.id   AF-A0A9P8BDX3-F1
#
_cell.length_a   1.000
_cell.length_b   1.000
_cell.length_c   1.000
_cell.angle_alpha   90.00
_cell.angle_beta   90.00
_cell.angle_gamma   90.00
#
_symmetry.space_group_name_H-M   'P 1'
#
loop_
_entity.id
_entity.type
_entity.pdbx_description
1 polymer ?
#
loop_
_entity_poly.entity_id
_entity_poly.type
_entity_poly.pdbx_seq_one_letter_code
_entity_poly.pdbx_strand_id
1 'polypeptide(L)'
;MAQTGIDFSQLDRDLALRWLRHRHSIGTALEAVIAGDPESPGRQMLVKRPFSVYLGLITEWRALELWKLDHSLLLGVEVAMMYRRIVDWYQQIWRCAETQKWAATALNELRSVCNILGKDVDWIDP
;
A
#
# COMPACT_ATOMS: atom_id res chain seq x y z
N MET A 1 -37.74 -15.63 5.93
CA MET A 1 -36.48 -15.63 5.14
C MET A 1 -35.57 -14.58 5.75
N ALA A 2 -34.39 -14.98 6.20
CA ALA A 2 -33.49 -14.13 6.97
C ALA A 2 -32.92 -13.00 6.09
N GLN A 3 -33.17 -11.75 6.49
CA GLN A 3 -32.37 -10.61 6.06
C GLN A 3 -31.04 -10.72 6.79
N THR A 4 -29.99 -11.16 6.11
CA THR A 4 -28.61 -11.00 6.59
C THR A 4 -28.28 -9.50 6.55
N GLY A 5 -28.62 -8.79 7.61
CA GLY A 5 -28.34 -7.37 7.81
C GLY A 5 -26.85 -7.15 8.11
N ILE A 6 -25.97 -7.48 7.18
CA ILE A 6 -24.61 -6.96 7.21
C ILE A 6 -24.68 -5.57 6.58
N ASP A 7 -24.75 -4.56 7.44
CA ASP A 7 -24.58 -3.19 7.05
C ASP A 7 -23.10 -2.96 6.68
N PHE A 8 -22.80 -2.98 5.38
CA PHE A 8 -21.46 -2.69 4.87
C PHE A 8 -21.03 -1.22 5.05
N SER A 9 -21.90 -0.35 5.59
CA SER A 9 -21.52 1.02 5.97
C SER A 9 -20.70 1.07 7.27
N GLN A 10 -20.73 0.01 8.09
CA GLN A 10 -19.97 -0.05 9.33
C GLN A 10 -18.65 -0.80 9.14
N LEU A 11 -17.55 -0.07 9.31
CA LEU A 11 -16.21 -0.62 9.36
C LEU A 11 -16.04 -1.49 10.61
N ASP A 12 -15.78 -2.80 10.43
CA ASP A 12 -15.25 -3.65 11.51
C ASP A 12 -13.80 -3.22 11.80
N ARG A 13 -13.65 -2.38 12.82
CA ARG A 13 -12.38 -1.77 13.20
C ARG A 13 -11.33 -2.81 13.61
N ASP A 14 -11.73 -3.87 14.30
CA ASP A 14 -10.80 -4.89 14.77
C ASP A 14 -10.26 -5.71 13.60
N LEU A 15 -11.13 -6.07 12.66
CA LEU A 15 -10.72 -6.74 11.43
C LEU A 15 -9.82 -5.85 10.57
N ALA A 16 -10.17 -4.56 10.44
CA ALA A 16 -9.34 -3.58 9.75
C ALA A 16 -7.95 -3.46 10.36
N LEU A 17 -7.86 -3.32 11.69
CA LEU A 17 -6.59 -3.25 12.42
C LEU A 17 -5.76 -4.53 12.26
N ARG A 18 -6.37 -5.72 12.34
CA ARG A 18 -5.67 -6.99 12.10
C ARG A 18 -5.10 -7.05 10.68
N TRP A 19 -5.89 -6.65 9.69
CA TRP A 19 -5.46 -6.61 8.29
C TRP A 19 -4.30 -5.62 8.10
N LEU A 20 -4.41 -4.41 8.65
CA LEU A 20 -3.38 -3.38 8.59
C LEU A 20 -2.08 -3.82 9.25
N ARG A 21 -2.14 -4.43 10.45
CA ARG A 21 -0.94 -4.97 11.13
C ARG A 21 -0.27 -6.08 10.32
N HIS A 22 -1.07 -6.96 9.72
CA HIS A 22 -0.53 -8.02 8.87
C HIS A 22 0.17 -7.44 7.63
N ARG A 23 -0.45 -6.46 6.97
CA ARG A 23 0.16 -5.77 5.81
C ARG A 23 1.40 -4.99 6.20
N HIS A 24 1.39 -4.30 7.33
CA HIS A 24 2.57 -3.65 7.87
C HIS A 24 3.73 -4.63 8.08
N SER A 25 3.48 -5.79 8.72
CA SER A 25 4.50 -6.82 8.92
C SER A 25 5.08 -7.36 7.60
N ILE A 26 4.24 -7.57 6.58
CA ILE A 26 4.70 -7.98 5.25
C ILE A 26 5.53 -6.88 4.61
N GLY A 27 5.03 -5.64 4.63
CA GLY A 27 5.71 -4.48 4.04
C GLY A 27 7.09 -4.25 4.67
N THR A 28 7.22 -4.34 6.00
CA THR A 28 8.52 -4.24 6.68
C THR A 28 9.50 -5.32 6.20
N ALA A 29 9.05 -6.56 6.03
CA ALA A 29 9.89 -7.63 5.50
C ALA A 29 10.29 -7.37 4.04
N LEU A 30 9.37 -6.87 3.21
CA LEU A 30 9.66 -6.50 1.82
C LEU A 30 10.65 -5.34 1.72
N GLU A 31 10.49 -4.29 2.52
CA GLU A 31 11.44 -3.17 2.58
C GLU A 31 12.83 -3.64 2.99
N ALA A 32 12.93 -4.55 3.98
CA ALA A 32 14.21 -5.13 4.38
C ALA A 32 14.87 -5.93 3.24
N VAL A 33 14.09 -6.68 2.45
CA VAL A 33 14.62 -7.41 1.28
C VAL A 33 15.03 -6.45 0.16
N ILE A 34 14.25 -5.39 -0.09
CA ILE A 34 14.53 -4.37 -1.11
C ILE A 34 15.81 -3.59 -0.76
N ALA A 35 15.96 -3.19 0.50
CA ALA A 35 17.12 -2.46 1.00
C ALA A 35 18.36 -3.35 1.21
N GLY A 36 18.17 -4.67 1.27
CA GLY A 36 19.23 -5.65 1.45
C GLY A 36 20.10 -5.87 0.20
N ASP A 37 20.99 -6.85 0.29
CA ASP A 37 21.94 -7.23 -0.76
C ASP A 37 21.23 -7.46 -2.12
N PRO A 38 21.62 -6.74 -3.19
CA PRO A 38 21.16 -6.96 -4.56
C PRO A 38 21.21 -8.43 -5.02
N GLU A 39 22.21 -9.18 -4.56
CA GLU A 39 22.43 -10.57 -4.94
C GLU A 39 21.70 -11.57 -4.05
N SER A 40 21.00 -11.10 -3.01
CA SER A 40 20.25 -12.00 -2.14
C SER A 40 19.18 -12.76 -2.92
N PRO A 41 18.99 -14.08 -2.66
CA PRO A 41 17.95 -14.87 -3.31
C PRO A 41 16.55 -14.26 -3.16
N GLY A 42 16.28 -13.63 -2.01
CA GLY A 42 15.02 -12.94 -1.74
C GLY A 42 14.78 -11.77 -2.70
N ARG A 43 15.78 -10.90 -2.89
CA ARG A 43 15.66 -9.76 -3.79
C ARG A 43 15.59 -10.21 -5.25
N GLN A 44 16.42 -11.16 -5.66
CA GLN A 44 16.34 -11.75 -7.00
C GLN A 44 14.97 -12.40 -7.28
N MET A 45 14.34 -13.01 -6.26
CA MET A 45 12.99 -13.55 -6.37
C MET A 45 11.96 -12.43 -6.55
N LEU A 46 12.03 -11.36 -5.77
CA LEU A 46 11.10 -10.22 -5.88
C LEU A 46 11.18 -9.56 -7.25
N VAL A 47 12.39 -9.36 -7.79
CA VAL A 47 12.61 -8.78 -9.12
C VAL A 47 11.83 -9.56 -10.17
N LYS A 48 11.76 -10.90 -10.09
CA LYS A 48 11.10 -11.75 -11.10
C LYS A 48 9.56 -11.82 -10.99
N ARG A 49 8.93 -11.02 -10.13
CA ARG A 49 7.48 -11.08 -9.84
C ARG A 49 6.79 -9.75 -10.15
N PRO A 50 6.49 -9.45 -11.43
CA PRO A 50 5.80 -8.21 -11.81
C PRO A 50 4.39 -8.10 -11.20
N PHE A 51 3.74 -9.22 -10.89
CA PHE A 51 2.43 -9.23 -10.20
C PHE A 51 2.47 -8.55 -8.81
N SER A 52 3.65 -8.48 -8.18
CA SER A 52 3.81 -7.81 -6.89
C SER A 52 3.54 -6.30 -6.96
N VAL A 53 3.72 -5.66 -8.13
CA VAL A 53 3.35 -4.24 -8.33
C VAL A 53 1.86 -4.05 -8.08
N TYR A 54 1.03 -4.92 -8.66
CA TYR A 54 -0.42 -4.88 -8.55
C TYR A 54 -0.89 -5.14 -7.11
N LEU A 55 -0.29 -6.13 -6.44
CA LEU A 55 -0.57 -6.39 -5.03
C LEU A 55 -0.20 -5.20 -4.14
N GLY A 56 0.91 -4.51 -4.46
CA GLY A 56 1.32 -3.31 -3.76
C GLY A 56 0.30 -2.18 -3.92
N LEU A 57 -0.12 -1.91 -5.15
CA LEU A 57 -1.15 -0.91 -5.46
C LEU A 57 -2.48 -1.21 -4.75
N ILE A 58 -2.99 -2.45 -4.81
CA ILE A 58 -4.22 -2.81 -4.09
C ILE A 58 -4.07 -2.56 -2.59
N THR A 59 -2.90 -2.89 -2.02
CA THR A 59 -2.67 -2.74 -0.59
C THR A 59 -2.64 -1.26 -0.19
N GLU A 60 -1.96 -0.43 -0.98
CA GLU A 60 -1.95 1.04 -0.83
C GLU A 60 -3.38 1.60 -0.86
N TRP A 61 -4.14 1.34 -1.92
CA TRP A 61 -5.52 1.79 -2.09
C TRP A 61 -6.41 1.35 -0.93
N ARG A 62 -6.37 0.06 -0.57
CA ARG A 62 -7.23 -0.45 0.51
C ARG A 62 -6.87 0.15 1.86
N ALA A 63 -5.59 0.41 2.13
CA ALA A 63 -5.17 1.05 3.38
C ALA A 63 -5.65 2.50 3.47
N LEU A 64 -5.62 3.24 2.35
CA LEU A 64 -6.22 4.57 2.24
C LEU A 64 -7.73 4.56 2.46
N GLU A 65 -8.45 3.65 1.81
CA GLU A 65 -9.90 3.51 1.98
C GLU A 65 -10.29 3.22 3.43
N LEU A 66 -9.54 2.35 4.12
CA LEU A 66 -9.77 2.09 5.55
C LEU A 66 -9.58 3.35 6.41
N TRP A 67 -8.61 4.20 6.08
CA TRP A 67 -8.41 5.49 6.76
C TRP A 67 -9.53 6.49 6.44
N LYS A 68 -10.01 6.56 5.19
CA LYS A 68 -11.13 7.45 4.83
C LYS A 68 -12.41 7.06 5.57
N LEU A 69 -12.64 5.76 5.76
CA LEU A 69 -13.78 5.24 6.53
C LEU A 69 -13.64 5.54 8.04
N ASP A 70 -12.42 5.52 8.57
CA ASP A 70 -12.13 5.86 9.97
C ASP A 70 -10.77 6.56 10.10
N HIS A 71 -10.82 7.89 10.21
CA HIS A 71 -9.63 8.76 10.22
C HIS A 71 -8.71 8.54 11.43
N SER A 72 -9.19 7.83 12.46
CA SER A 72 -8.35 7.46 13.60
C SER A 72 -7.46 6.24 13.33
N LEU A 73 -7.66 5.53 12.21
CA LEU A 73 -6.79 4.43 11.76
C LEU A 73 -5.53 4.97 11.05
N LEU A 74 -4.68 5.70 11.78
CA LEU A 74 -3.43 6.26 11.23
C LEU A 74 -2.48 5.21 10.65
N LEU A 75 -2.54 3.97 11.16
CA LEU A 75 -1.80 2.83 10.61
C LEU A 75 -2.16 2.57 9.13
N GLY A 76 -3.37 2.92 8.68
CA GLY A 76 -3.76 2.87 7.27
C GLY A 76 -2.87 3.73 6.39
N VAL A 77 -2.60 4.96 6.83
CA VAL A 77 -1.71 5.88 6.11
C VAL A 77 -0.27 5.37 6.13
N GLU A 78 0.21 4.87 7.26
CA GLU A 78 1.57 4.31 7.35
C GLU A 78 1.78 3.11 6.43
N VAL A 79 0.80 2.21 6.37
CA VAL A 79 0.81 1.08 5.42
C VAL A 79 0.78 1.58 3.98
N ALA A 80 -0.07 2.57 3.66
CA ALA A 80 -0.12 3.13 2.30
C ALA A 80 1.23 3.75 1.89
N MET A 81 1.83 4.57 2.75
CA MET A 81 3.16 5.18 2.51
C MET A 81 4.26 4.13 2.31
N MET A 82 4.22 3.04 3.09
CA MET A 82 5.18 1.94 2.98
C MET A 82 5.03 1.21 1.64
N TYR A 83 3.80 0.86 1.27
CA TYR A 83 3.54 0.18 0.01
C TYR A 83 3.79 1.06 -1.21
N ARG A 84 3.62 2.38 -1.10
CA ARG A 84 4.02 3.35 -2.14
C ARG A 84 5.49 3.21 -2.51
N ARG A 85 6.39 3.20 -1.51
CA ARG A 85 7.84 3.00 -1.74
C ARG A 85 8.16 1.67 -2.39
N ILE A 86 7.46 0.60 -1.99
CA ILE A 86 7.60 -0.73 -2.59
C ILE A 86 7.16 -0.69 -4.07
N VAL A 87 6.04 -0.04 -4.38
CA VAL A 87 5.56 0.12 -5.76
C VAL A 87 6.55 0.96 -6.58
N ASP A 88 7.08 2.07 -6.04
CA ASP A 88 8.07 2.90 -6.73
C ASP A 88 9.30 2.09 -7.13
N TRP A 89 9.85 1.29 -6.20
CA TRP A 89 10.96 0.38 -6.48
C TRP A 89 10.62 -0.60 -7.61
N TYR A 90 9.42 -1.19 -7.55
CA TYR A 90 8.96 -2.12 -8.57
C TYR A 90 8.78 -1.46 -9.94
N GLN A 91 8.31 -0.22 -10.01
CA GLN A 91 8.09 0.52 -11.26
C GLN A 91 9.40 0.95 -11.93
N GLN A 92 10.49 1.10 -11.18
CA GLN A 92 11.81 1.29 -11.76
C GLN A 92 12.29 0.07 -12.54
N ILE A 93 11.86 -1.13 -12.13
CA ILE A 93 12.22 -2.42 -12.76
C ILE A 93 11.23 -2.78 -13.87
N TRP A 94 9.94 -2.66 -13.58
CA TRP A 94 8.84 -3.08 -14.45
C TRP A 94 8.00 -1.89 -14.88
N ARG A 95 8.37 -1.29 -16.01
CA ARG A 95 7.68 -0.14 -16.59
C ARG A 95 6.50 -0.61 -17.44
N CYS A 96 5.31 -0.65 -16.84
CA CYS A 96 4.06 -0.89 -17.55
C CYS A 96 3.17 0.35 -17.45
N ALA A 97 2.79 0.91 -18.61
CA ALA A 97 2.04 2.16 -18.68
C ALA A 97 0.71 2.14 -17.90
N GLU A 98 0.00 1.01 -17.92
CA GLU A 98 -1.26 0.85 -17.19
C GLU A 98 -1.04 0.90 -15.67
N THR A 99 -0.02 0.19 -15.18
CA THR A 99 0.33 0.22 -13.75
C THR A 99 0.87 1.59 -13.31
N GLN A 100 1.59 2.31 -14.18
CA GLN A 100 2.04 3.68 -13.91
C GLN A 100 0.86 4.63 -13.78
N LYS A 101 -0.16 4.51 -14.64
CA LYS A 101 -1.38 5.31 -14.53
C LYS A 101 -2.11 5.08 -13.20
N TRP A 102 -2.27 3.82 -12.79
CA TRP A 102 -2.91 3.49 -11.51
C TRP A 102 -2.08 3.95 -10.31
N ALA A 103 -0.76 3.81 -10.38
CA ALA A 103 0.15 4.31 -9.36
C ALA A 103 0.10 5.84 -9.23
N ALA A 104 0.05 6.58 -10.33
CA ALA A 104 -0.07 8.03 -10.31
C ALA A 104 -1.36 8.49 -9.61
N THR A 105 -2.46 7.76 -9.84
CA THR A 105 -3.74 8.07 -9.20
C THR A 105 -3.67 7.79 -7.69
N ALA A 106 -3.12 6.64 -7.30
CA ALA A 106 -2.91 6.28 -5.89
C ALA A 106 -2.02 7.30 -5.17
N LEU A 107 -0.91 7.69 -5.81
CA LEU A 107 0.06 8.66 -5.29
C LEU A 107 -0.58 10.03 -5.05
N ASN A 108 -1.39 10.52 -5.99
CA ASN A 108 -2.07 11.82 -5.84
C ASN A 108 -3.04 11.82 -4.66
N GLU A 109 -3.76 10.71 -4.48
CA GLU A 109 -4.65 10.55 -3.33
C GLU A 109 -3.86 10.49 -2.02
N LEU A 110 -2.80 9.68 -1.98
CA LEU A 110 -1.94 9.55 -0.81
C LEU A 110 -1.26 10.88 -0.44
N ARG A 111 -0.84 11.67 -1.43
CA ARG A 111 -0.31 13.04 -1.23
C ARG A 111 -1.36 13.95 -0.57
N SER A 112 -2.60 13.91 -1.05
CA SER A 112 -3.70 14.67 -0.44
C SER A 112 -3.89 14.30 1.04
N VAL A 113 -3.89 13.00 1.35
CA VAL A 113 -3.99 12.50 2.73
C VAL A 113 -2.80 12.92 3.58
N CYS A 114 -1.57 12.83 3.06
CA CYS A 114 -0.37 13.24 3.79
C CYS A 114 -0.36 14.74 4.08
N ASN A 115 -0.79 15.57 3.13
CA ASN A 115 -0.93 17.01 3.32
C ASN A 115 -1.94 17.35 4.44
N ILE A 116 -3.09 16.66 4.48
CA ILE A 116 -4.08 16.82 5.57
C ILE A 116 -3.46 16.50 6.94
N LEU A 117 -2.58 15.51 6.99
CA LEU A 117 -1.93 15.04 8.22
C LEU A 117 -0.61 15.78 8.54
N GLY A 118 -0.21 16.75 7.73
CA GLY A 118 1.07 17.47 7.90
C GLY A 118 2.30 16.57 7.76
N LYS A 119 2.21 15.49 6.98
CA LYS A 119 3.33 14.59 6.69
C LYS A 119 4.01 15.01 5.39
N ASP A 120 5.28 15.36 5.46
CA ASP A 120 6.12 15.55 4.27
C ASP A 120 6.53 14.21 3.66
N VAL A 121 6.38 14.11 2.34
CA VAL A 121 6.61 12.88 1.59
C VAL A 121 7.38 13.17 0.30
N ASP A 122 8.64 12.73 0.27
CA ASP A 122 9.53 12.82 -0.89
C ASP A 122 9.39 11.54 -1.73
N TRP A 123 8.44 11.55 -2.67
CA TRP A 123 8.14 10.42 -3.55
C TRP A 123 8.40 10.76 -5.01
N ILE A 124 8.92 9.77 -5.73
CA ILE A 124 9.24 9.87 -7.15
C ILE A 124 7.94 10.03 -7.94
N ASP A 125 7.84 11.07 -8.77
CA ASP A 125 6.76 11.19 -9.74
C ASP A 125 6.87 10.06 -10.79
N PRO A 126 5.78 9.31 -11.05
CA PRO A 126 5.80 8.11 -11.88
C PRO A 126 6.04 8.33 -13.38
#